data_AF-A0A4P5VFC2-F1
#
_entry.id   AF-A0A4P5VFC2-F1
#
_cell.length_a   1.000
_cell.length_b   1.000
_cell.length_c   1.000
_cell.angle_alpha   90.00
_cell.angle_beta   90.00
_cell.angle_gamma   90.00
#
_symmetry.space_group_name_H-M   'P 1'
#
loop_
_entity.id
_entity.type
_entity.pdbx_description
1 polymer ?
#
loop_
_entity_poly.entity_id
_entity_poly.type
_entity_poly.pdbx_seq_one_letter_code
_entity_poly.pdbx_strand_id
1 'polypeptide(L)'
;MPLTVRLDSETERCLKELLAATGQDKSTLIRQLIRDRWQQRLPSPSITEQLGGHPNHFLDTMPPGSAERQERRRLLSEQLQARRLERG
;
A
#
# COMPACT_ATOMS: atom_id res chain seq x y z
N MET A 1 10.42 16.10 21.06
CA MET A 1 9.73 16.21 22.36
C MET A 1 9.95 14.91 23.14
N PRO A 2 10.22 14.95 24.45
CA PRO A 2 10.37 13.75 25.27
C PRO A 2 9.01 13.10 25.59
N LEU A 3 8.96 11.77 25.61
CA LEU A 3 7.79 10.98 26.01
C LEU A 3 8.11 10.30 27.35
N THR A 4 7.27 10.52 28.37
CA THR A 4 7.39 9.85 29.67
C THR A 4 6.31 8.80 29.81
N VAL A 5 6.70 7.56 30.12
CA VAL A 5 5.79 6.42 30.26
C VAL A 5 6.04 5.76 31.61
N ARG A 6 4.97 5.45 32.34
CA ARG A 6 5.03 4.65 33.55
C ARG A 6 4.98 3.18 33.16
N LEU A 7 5.98 2.42 33.56
CA LEU A 7 6.05 0.98 33.38
C LEU A 7 5.90 0.31 34.75
N ASP A 8 5.23 -0.82 34.78
CA ASP A 8 5.28 -1.72 35.92
C ASP A 8 6.62 -2.48 35.92
N SER A 9 6.91 -3.17 37.04
CA SER A 9 8.18 -3.86 37.25
C SER A 9 8.45 -4.96 36.22
N GLU A 10 7.39 -5.62 35.75
CA GLU A 10 7.49 -6.67 34.74
C GLU A 10 7.86 -6.08 33.37
N THR A 11 7.14 -5.05 32.91
CA THR A 11 7.44 -4.42 31.62
C THR A 11 8.81 -3.74 31.64
N GLU A 12 9.23 -3.17 32.77
CA GLU A 12 10.58 -2.62 32.91
C GLU A 12 11.65 -3.70 32.76
N ARG A 13 11.42 -4.89 33.33
CA ARG A 13 12.32 -6.04 33.15
C ARG A 13 12.39 -6.47 31.69
N CYS A 14 11.25 -6.62 31.01
CA CYS A 14 11.22 -6.95 29.59
C CYS A 14 11.99 -5.93 28.74
N LEU A 15 11.85 -4.64 29.04
CA LEU A 15 12.59 -3.59 28.34
C LEU A 15 14.11 -3.74 28.54
N LYS A 16 14.56 -4.04 29.76
CA LYS A 16 15.99 -4.28 30.05
C LYS A 16 16.53 -5.49 29.31
N GLU A 17 15.78 -6.58 29.26
CA GLU A 17 16.15 -7.80 28.53
C GLU A 17 16.24 -7.53 27.01
N LEU A 18 15.29 -6.79 26.44
CA LEU A 18 15.33 -6.38 25.03
C LEU A 18 16.53 -5.49 24.71
N LEU A 19 16.88 -4.56 25.59
CA LEU A 19 18.06 -3.71 25.42
C LEU A 19 19.35 -4.52 25.46
N ALA A 20 19.45 -5.47 26.39
CA ALA A 20 20.60 -6.36 26.50
C ALA A 20 20.76 -7.26 25.25
N ALA A 21 19.65 -7.76 24.70
CA ALA A 21 19.66 -8.62 23.52
C ALA A 21 20.00 -7.88 22.23
N THR A 22 19.56 -6.62 22.09
CA THR A 22 19.72 -5.84 20.85
C THR A 22 20.97 -4.96 20.82
N GLY A 23 21.56 -4.65 21.99
CA GLY A 23 22.69 -3.73 22.09
C GLY A 23 22.36 -2.30 21.67
N GLN A 24 21.08 -1.96 21.56
CA GLN A 24 20.62 -0.64 21.11
C GLN A 24 20.44 0.33 22.29
N ASP A 25 20.46 1.63 21.99
CA ASP A 25 19.97 2.64 22.92
C ASP A 25 18.45 2.54 23.13
N LYS A 26 18.00 2.88 24.34
CA LYS A 26 16.59 2.87 24.75
C LYS A 26 15.70 3.68 23.82
N SER A 27 16.16 4.85 23.38
CA SER A 27 15.37 5.73 22.49
C SER A 27 15.21 5.14 21.10
N THR A 28 16.21 4.40 20.62
CA THR A 28 16.17 3.73 19.32
C THR A 28 15.24 2.53 19.37
N LEU A 29 15.36 1.69 20.41
CA LEU A 29 14.48 0.55 20.61
C LEU A 29 13.01 0.97 20.72
N ILE A 30 12.70 1.98 21.54
CA ILE A 30 11.31 2.45 21.69
C ILE A 30 10.75 3.01 20.36
N ARG A 31 11.55 3.74 19.58
CA ARG A 31 11.10 4.22 18.25
C ARG A 31 10.81 3.06 17.28
N GLN A 32 11.62 2.01 17.30
CA GLN A 32 11.38 0.81 16.50
C GLN A 32 10.09 0.11 16.93
N LEU A 33 9.91 -0.14 18.23
CA LEU A 33 8.70 -0.78 18.76
C LEU A 33 7.41 -0.01 18.40
N ILE A 34 7.44 1.32 18.47
CA ILE A 34 6.30 2.15 18.05
C ILE A 34 6.02 1.98 16.56
N ARG A 35 7.07 2.01 15.72
CA ARG A 35 6.94 1.86 14.27
C ARG A 35 6.41 0.48 13.89
N ASP A 36 6.94 -0.57 14.49
CA ASP A 36 6.52 -1.94 14.23
C ASP A 36 5.07 -2.14 14.64
N ARG A 37 4.68 -1.64 15.82
CA ARG A 37 3.30 -1.70 16.29
C ARG A 37 2.35 -0.90 15.40
N TRP A 38 2.78 0.24 14.87
CA TRP A 38 2.02 1.02 13.90
C TRP A 38 1.83 0.26 12.59
N GLN A 39 2.89 -0.33 12.04
CA GLN A 39 2.84 -1.13 10.82
C GLN A 39 1.92 -2.35 10.95
N GLN A 40 1.94 -3.04 12.10
CA GLN A 40 1.04 -4.16 12.36
C GLN A 40 -0.44 -3.76 12.43
N ARG A 41 -0.75 -2.49 12.74
CA ARG A 41 -2.13 -1.99 12.80
C ARG A 41 -2.63 -1.46 11.47
N LEU A 42 -1.74 -1.14 10.54
CA LEU A 42 -2.14 -0.71 9.20
C LEU A 42 -2.86 -1.88 8.51
N PRO A 43 -4.08 -1.68 8.00
CA PRO A 43 -4.72 -2.69 7.18
C PRO A 43 -3.81 -3.00 5.99
N SER A 44 -3.70 -4.28 5.65
CA SER A 44 -2.97 -4.66 4.43
C SER A 44 -3.63 -3.96 3.24
N PRO A 45 -2.86 -3.25 2.40
CA PRO A 45 -3.43 -2.59 1.24
C PRO A 45 -4.12 -3.64 0.36
N SER A 46 -5.32 -3.34 -0.07
CA SER A 46 -6.04 -4.14 -1.06
C SER A 46 -5.23 -4.26 -2.35
N ILE A 47 -5.49 -5.29 -3.16
CA ILE A 47 -4.86 -5.47 -4.47
C ILE A 47 -4.97 -4.18 -5.30
N THR A 48 -6.12 -3.51 -5.23
CA THR A 48 -6.35 -2.22 -5.90
C THR A 48 -5.41 -1.13 -5.44
N GLU A 49 -5.23 -0.96 -4.13
CA GLU A 49 -4.30 0.03 -3.56
C GLU A 49 -2.85 -0.29 -3.89
N GLN A 50 -2.48 -1.57 -3.90
CA GLN A 50 -1.14 -2.02 -4.34
C GLN A 50 -0.87 -1.67 -5.81
N LEU A 51 -1.90 -1.67 -6.66
CA LEU A 51 -1.82 -1.32 -8.07
C LEU A 51 -1.91 0.20 -8.34
N GLY A 52 -1.89 1.03 -7.29
CA GLY A 52 -1.95 2.49 -7.43
C GLY A 52 -3.35 3.09 -7.30
N GLY A 53 -4.32 2.32 -6.81
CA GLY A 53 -5.71 2.74 -6.62
C GLY A 53 -6.55 2.65 -7.89
N HIS A 54 -7.82 3.06 -7.79
CA HIS A 54 -8.67 3.20 -8.97
C HIS A 54 -8.31 4.49 -9.71
N PRO A 55 -8.06 4.45 -11.02
CA PRO A 55 -7.81 5.67 -11.80
C PRO A 55 -9.07 6.56 -11.78
N ASN A 56 -8.93 7.76 -11.21
CA ASN A 56 -9.98 8.78 -11.26
C ASN A 56 -10.19 9.19 -12.73
N HIS A 57 -11.45 9.26 -13.16
CA HIS A 57 -11.84 9.66 -14.53
C HIS A 57 -11.46 8.69 -15.66
N PHE A 58 -11.12 7.43 -15.35
CA PHE A 58 -10.78 6.44 -16.38
C PHE A 58 -11.88 6.25 -17.44
N LEU A 59 -13.14 6.37 -17.03
CA LEU A 59 -14.29 6.22 -17.92
C LEU A 59 -14.71 7.53 -18.57
N ASP A 60 -14.21 8.68 -18.11
CA ASP A 60 -14.69 10.00 -18.55
C ASP A 60 -14.18 10.35 -19.94
N THR A 61 -13.03 9.82 -20.33
CA THR A 61 -12.47 9.96 -21.69
C THR A 61 -13.00 8.90 -22.65
N MET A 62 -13.79 7.95 -22.16
CA MET A 62 -14.25 6.82 -22.95
C MET A 62 -15.65 7.09 -23.53
N PRO A 63 -15.93 6.63 -24.77
CA PRO A 63 -17.25 6.77 -25.37
C PRO A 63 -18.36 6.14 -24.52
N PRO A 64 -19.60 6.64 -24.54
CA PRO A 64 -20.72 5.98 -23.88
C PRO A 64 -20.87 4.52 -24.36
N GLY A 65 -21.14 3.59 -23.46
CA GLY A 65 -21.21 2.14 -23.75
C GLY A 65 -19.85 1.43 -23.75
N SER A 66 -18.73 2.16 -23.65
CA SER A 66 -17.37 1.58 -23.59
C SER A 66 -17.06 0.76 -22.32
N ALA A 67 -17.91 0.81 -21.29
CA ALA A 67 -17.82 -0.13 -20.17
C ALA A 67 -18.29 -1.54 -20.59
N GLU A 68 -19.20 -1.62 -21.57
CA GLU A 68 -19.80 -2.87 -22.02
C GLU A 68 -18.78 -3.73 -22.78
N ARG A 69 -18.73 -5.01 -22.42
CA ARG A 69 -17.76 -5.94 -22.99
C ARG A 69 -17.93 -6.11 -24.50
N GLN A 70 -19.16 -6.08 -25.00
CA GLN A 70 -19.44 -6.25 -26.41
C GLN A 70 -18.91 -5.08 -27.23
N GLU A 71 -19.24 -3.85 -26.82
CA GLU A 71 -18.75 -2.62 -27.45
C GLU A 71 -17.23 -2.50 -27.39
N ARG A 72 -16.58 -2.78 -26.25
CA ARG A 72 -15.11 -2.79 -26.18
C ARG A 72 -14.46 -3.73 -27.17
N ARG A 73 -14.99 -4.94 -27.30
CA ARG A 73 -14.42 -5.96 -28.19
C ARG A 73 -14.52 -5.52 -29.65
N ARG A 74 -15.64 -4.88 -30.02
CA ARG A 74 -15.83 -4.30 -31.35
C ARG A 74 -14.81 -3.19 -31.63
N LEU A 75 -14.74 -2.17 -30.77
CA LEU A 75 -13.81 -1.04 -30.94
C LEU A 75 -12.34 -1.47 -30.97
N LEU A 76 -11.94 -2.43 -30.13
CA LEU A 76 -10.59 -3.00 -30.15
C LEU A 76 -10.30 -3.74 -31.47
N SER A 77 -11.26 -4.49 -32.01
CA SER A 77 -11.08 -5.19 -33.27
C SER A 77 -10.88 -4.23 -34.44
N GLU A 78 -11.65 -3.13 -34.48
CA GLU A 78 -11.53 -2.07 -35.47
C GLU A 78 -10.17 -1.36 -35.36
N GLN A 79 -9.73 -0.99 -34.16
CA GLN A 79 -8.41 -0.37 -33.93
C GLN A 79 -7.24 -1.28 -34.34
N LEU A 80 -7.32 -2.58 -34.01
CA LEU A 80 -6.27 -3.53 -34.37
C LEU A 80 -6.19 -3.76 -35.89
N GLN A 81 -7.32 -3.75 -36.59
CA GLN A 81 -7.36 -3.81 -38.05
C GLN A 81 -6.76 -2.54 -38.69
N ALA A 82 -7.15 -1.36 -38.22
CA ALA A 82 -6.59 -0.09 -38.69
C ALA A 82 -5.06 -0.05 -38.53
N ARG A 83 -4.55 -0.42 -37.35
CA ARG A 83 -3.09 -0.50 -37.10
C ARG A 83 -2.37 -1.54 -37.95
N ARG A 84 -3.03 -2.62 -38.37
CA ARG A 84 -2.44 -3.59 -39.30
C ARG A 84 -2.33 -3.02 -40.71
N LEU A 85 -3.34 -2.28 -41.14
CA LEU A 85 -3.35 -1.62 -42.45
C LEU A 85 -2.33 -0.47 -42.53
N GLU A 86 -2.10 0.26 -41.44
CA GLU A 86 -1.06 1.30 -41.37
C GLU A 86 0.37 0.75 -41.38
N ARG A 87 0.56 -0.52 -41.03
CA ARG A 87 1.87 -1.19 -40.94
C ARG A 87 2.20 -2.07 -42.15
N GLY A 88 1.24 -2.27 -43.07
CA GLY A 88 1.41 -3.03 -44.31
C GLY A 88 1.59 -2.10 -45.49
#